data_AF-A0A0F9P9W3-F1
#
_entry.id   AF-A0A0F9P9W3-F1
#
_cell.length_a   1.000
_cell.length_b   1.000
_cell.length_c   1.000
_cell.angle_alpha   90.00
_cell.angle_beta   90.00
_cell.angle_gamma   90.00
#
_symmetry.space_group_name_H-M   'P 1'
#
loop_
_entity.id
_entity.type
_entity.pdbx_description
1 polymer ?
#
loop_
_entity_poly.entity_id
_entity_poly.type
_entity_poly.pdbx_seq_one_letter_code
_entity_poly.pdbx_strand_id
1 'polypeptide(L)'
;MHIVADRIYQDEPCWGLREGPEARPQLDGSTQHRWVQKVFVVRGDRKAKFETDFGPVSDFPDATPVIYPSWGENTVGQLQELAERDRHSDKWAKRRRELQAGSTLIADILRQEEALLEIRSNRSHFGPGLSIQRIDFPREAVRQHQEERLTNARNRRKRTQG
;
A
#
# COMPACT_ATOMS: atom_id res chain seq x y z
N MET A 1 -12.23 24.93 4.63
CA MET A 1 -11.26 25.98 5.00
C MET A 1 -10.98 25.85 6.49
N HIS A 2 -9.72 25.92 6.91
CA HIS A 2 -9.32 25.90 8.32
C HIS A 2 -8.35 27.04 8.59
N ILE A 3 -8.30 27.50 9.82
CA ILE A 3 -7.29 28.45 10.28
C ILE A 3 -6.13 27.68 10.91
N VAL A 4 -4.93 28.24 10.91
CA VAL A 4 -3.79 27.68 11.64
C VAL A 4 -3.88 28.17 13.09
N ALA A 5 -3.67 27.28 14.06
CA ALA A 5 -3.59 27.62 15.46
C ALA A 5 -2.14 27.51 15.93
N ASP A 6 -1.72 28.45 16.79
CA ASP A 6 -0.37 28.43 17.40
C ASP A 6 -0.31 27.58 18.68
N ARG A 7 -1.46 27.31 19.30
CA ARG A 7 -1.60 26.52 20.52
C ARG A 7 -2.91 25.77 20.53
N ILE A 8 -2.96 24.65 21.23
CA ILE A 8 -4.16 23.86 21.55
C ILE A 8 -4.14 23.45 23.03
N TYR A 9 -5.31 23.28 23.63
CA TYR A 9 -5.48 22.76 24.98
C TYR A 9 -6.07 21.35 24.95
N GLN A 10 -5.75 20.55 25.97
CA GLN A 10 -6.15 19.14 26.03
C GLN A 10 -7.67 18.94 26.17
N ASP A 11 -8.36 19.90 26.77
CA ASP A 11 -9.80 19.93 26.99
C ASP A 11 -10.59 20.51 25.81
N GLU A 12 -9.92 21.05 24.77
CA GLU A 12 -10.60 21.56 23.59
C GLU A 12 -11.37 20.45 22.85
N PRO A 13 -12.58 20.76 22.35
CA PRO A 13 -13.32 19.84 21.50
C PRO A 13 -12.57 19.63 20.18
N CYS A 14 -12.34 18.36 19.84
CA CYS A 14 -11.56 17.97 18.69
C CYS A 14 -12.48 17.53 17.54
N TRP A 15 -12.21 18.06 16.35
CA TRP A 15 -12.77 17.57 15.09
C TRP A 15 -12.01 16.35 14.55
N GLY A 16 -10.86 16.03 15.13
CA GLY A 16 -10.13 14.82 14.78
C GLY A 16 -8.65 15.03 14.69
N LEU A 17 -7.96 13.92 14.56
CA LEU A 17 -6.52 13.84 14.56
C LEU A 17 -6.07 12.96 13.40
N ARG A 18 -5.05 13.41 12.70
CA ARG A 18 -4.34 12.59 11.71
C ARG A 18 -2.86 12.57 12.08
N GLU A 19 -2.26 11.40 12.04
CA GLU A 19 -0.84 11.23 12.29
C GLU A 19 -0.20 10.32 11.26
N GLY A 20 1.00 10.66 10.78
CA GLY A 20 1.73 9.84 9.84
C GLY A 20 2.87 10.57 9.14
N PRO A 21 3.48 9.91 8.14
CA PRO A 21 4.61 10.46 7.42
C PRO A 21 4.18 11.59 6.47
N GLU A 22 4.91 12.69 6.47
CA GLU A 22 4.71 13.83 5.59
C GLU A 22 6.05 14.30 5.02
N ALA A 23 6.07 14.56 3.72
CA ALA A 23 7.24 15.13 3.05
C ALA A 23 7.39 16.61 3.46
N ARG A 24 8.53 16.97 4.04
CA ARG A 24 8.88 18.34 4.42
C ARG A 24 10.10 18.81 3.60
N PRO A 25 10.04 20.00 3.00
CA PRO A 25 11.19 20.57 2.32
C PRO A 25 12.28 20.91 3.34
N GLN A 26 13.52 20.64 2.96
CA GLN A 26 14.73 21.00 3.71
C GLN A 26 15.36 22.26 3.14
N LEU A 27 16.25 22.89 3.93
CA LEU A 27 16.98 24.11 3.52
C LEU A 27 17.87 23.89 2.29
N ASP A 28 18.35 22.67 2.08
CA ASP A 28 19.18 22.27 0.94
C ASP A 28 18.37 21.98 -0.33
N GLY A 29 17.05 22.16 -0.29
CA GLY A 29 16.13 21.85 -1.39
C GLY A 29 15.75 20.36 -1.49
N SER A 30 16.31 19.49 -0.64
CA SER A 30 15.87 18.10 -0.54
C SER A 30 14.52 17.99 0.18
N THR A 31 13.90 16.82 0.11
CA THR A 31 12.65 16.53 0.85
C THR A 31 12.91 15.38 1.81
N GLN A 32 12.55 15.57 3.07
CA GLN A 32 12.64 14.53 4.09
C GLN A 32 11.24 14.16 4.59
N HIS A 33 10.97 12.86 4.70
CA HIS A 33 9.76 12.40 5.38
C HIS A 33 9.91 12.56 6.89
N ARG A 34 8.97 13.29 7.49
CA ARG A 34 8.87 13.53 8.93
C ARG A 34 7.55 12.98 9.47
N TRP A 35 7.56 12.48 10.68
CA TRP A 35 6.37 11.99 11.35
C TRP A 35 5.62 13.17 11.97
N VAL A 36 4.43 13.47 11.46
CA VAL A 36 3.68 14.67 11.83
C VAL A 36 2.30 14.28 12.34
N GLN A 37 1.92 14.85 13.47
CA GLN A 37 0.55 14.83 13.98
C GLN A 37 -0.15 16.15 13.67
N LYS A 38 -1.36 16.06 13.15
CA LYS A 38 -2.24 17.17 12.80
C LYS A 38 -3.51 17.04 13.61
N VAL A 39 -3.75 18.00 14.48
CA VAL A 39 -4.95 18.07 15.32
C VAL A 39 -5.85 19.16 14.75
N PHE A 40 -7.13 18.84 14.61
CA PHE A 40 -8.15 19.79 14.19
C PHE A 40 -9.08 20.06 15.36
N VAL A 41 -9.10 21.27 15.89
CA VAL A 41 -9.96 21.68 17.01
C VAL A 41 -11.13 22.51 16.51
N VAL A 42 -12.24 22.48 17.26
CA VAL A 42 -13.43 23.29 16.98
C VAL A 42 -13.38 24.55 17.83
N ARG A 43 -13.31 25.73 17.20
CA ARG A 43 -13.34 27.04 17.88
C ARG A 43 -14.46 27.88 17.27
N GLY A 44 -15.59 27.93 17.95
CA GLY A 44 -16.80 28.57 17.42
C GLY A 44 -17.29 27.86 16.16
N ASP A 45 -17.44 28.60 15.07
CA ASP A 45 -17.91 28.11 13.77
C ASP A 45 -16.77 27.60 12.86
N ARG A 46 -15.52 27.61 13.33
CA ARG A 46 -14.33 27.30 12.52
C ARG A 46 -13.52 26.15 13.07
N LYS A 47 -12.87 25.45 12.14
CA LYS A 47 -11.85 24.43 12.45
C LYS A 47 -10.48 25.11 12.48
N ALA A 48 -9.76 24.93 13.58
CA ALA A 48 -8.38 25.36 13.68
C ALA A 48 -7.46 24.14 13.64
N LYS A 49 -6.36 24.23 12.91
CA LYS A 49 -5.39 23.15 12.73
C LYS A 49 -4.11 23.47 13.49
N PHE A 50 -3.64 22.50 14.25
CA PHE A 50 -2.36 22.53 14.93
C PHE A 50 -1.53 21.35 14.44
N GLU A 51 -0.24 21.57 14.19
CA GLU A 51 0.68 20.53 13.75
C GLU A 51 1.81 20.37 14.75
N THR A 52 2.13 19.12 15.07
CA THR A 52 3.31 18.74 15.85
C THR A 52 4.19 17.87 14.99
N ASP A 53 5.46 18.25 14.86
CA ASP A 53 6.49 17.46 14.18
C ASP A 53 7.25 16.64 15.22
N PHE A 54 7.20 15.31 15.09
CA PHE A 54 7.88 14.39 16.01
C PHE A 54 9.29 13.99 15.57
N GLY A 55 9.73 14.41 14.38
CA GLY A 55 11.05 14.08 13.85
C GLY A 55 11.02 13.23 12.58
N PRO A 56 12.18 12.68 12.16
CA PRO A 56 12.32 11.80 11.02
C PRO A 56 11.44 10.55 11.11
N VAL A 57 10.91 10.07 9.98
CA VAL A 57 10.12 8.82 9.94
C VAL A 57 10.94 7.59 10.32
N SER A 58 12.27 7.63 10.14
CA SER A 58 13.18 6.56 10.55
C SER A 58 13.10 6.22 12.04
N ASP A 59 12.70 7.18 12.87
CA ASP A 59 12.63 7.00 14.32
C ASP A 59 11.35 6.25 14.73
N PHE A 60 10.42 6.05 13.78
CA PHE A 60 9.13 5.41 13.96
C PHE A 60 8.90 4.25 12.97
N PRO A 61 9.78 3.22 12.94
CA PRO A 61 9.76 2.19 11.90
C PRO A 61 8.50 1.30 11.92
N ASP A 62 7.92 1.09 13.10
CA ASP A 62 6.75 0.24 13.31
C ASP A 62 5.44 1.04 13.45
N ALA A 63 5.53 2.36 13.55
CA ALA A 63 4.36 3.21 13.70
C ALA A 63 3.46 3.14 12.45
N THR A 64 2.16 3.19 12.70
CA THR A 64 1.15 3.13 11.63
C THR A 64 0.52 4.50 11.46
N PRO A 65 0.33 4.99 10.22
CA PRO A 65 -0.45 6.19 10.01
C PRO A 65 -1.87 6.00 10.53
N VAL A 66 -2.35 6.93 11.35
CA VAL A 66 -3.67 6.85 11.99
C VAL A 66 -4.51 8.09 11.68
N ILE A 67 -5.82 7.89 11.62
CA ILE A 67 -6.82 8.94 11.51
C ILE A 67 -7.90 8.62 12.54
N TYR A 68 -8.08 9.51 13.52
CA TYR A 68 -9.20 9.49 14.45
C TYR A 68 -10.19 10.59 14.05
N PRO A 69 -11.28 10.25 13.36
CA PRO A 69 -12.34 11.20 13.11
C PRO A 69 -13.07 11.52 14.42
N SER A 70 -13.42 12.79 14.60
CA SER A 70 -14.33 13.22 15.66
C SER A 70 -15.18 14.39 15.15
N TRP A 71 -16.25 14.72 15.85
CA TRP A 71 -17.13 15.84 15.47
C TRP A 71 -17.31 16.82 16.63
N GLY A 72 -16.31 16.92 17.51
CA GLY A 72 -16.35 17.69 18.74
C GLY A 72 -16.72 16.87 19.99
N GLU A 73 -16.94 15.56 19.82
CA GLU A 73 -17.33 14.65 20.90
C GLU A 73 -16.14 14.26 21.79
N ASN A 74 -14.94 14.19 21.21
CA ASN A 74 -13.72 13.86 21.93
C ASN A 74 -12.90 15.11 22.18
N THR A 75 -12.16 15.11 23.29
CA THR A 75 -11.20 16.17 23.55
C THR A 75 -9.89 15.91 22.80
N VAL A 76 -9.10 16.96 22.62
CA VAL A 76 -7.74 16.87 22.06
C VAL A 76 -6.90 15.84 22.81
N GLY A 77 -6.90 15.91 24.15
CA GLY A 77 -6.10 15.04 25.01
C GLY A 77 -6.43 13.56 24.80
N GLN A 78 -7.73 13.23 24.71
CA GLN A 78 -8.18 11.86 24.44
C GLN A 78 -7.65 11.34 23.11
N LEU A 79 -7.74 12.13 22.03
CA LEU A 79 -7.25 11.70 20.72
C LEU A 79 -5.73 11.61 20.67
N GLN A 80 -5.02 12.50 21.37
CA GLN A 80 -3.56 12.45 21.47
C GLN A 80 -3.09 11.22 22.23
N GLU A 81 -3.75 10.86 23.32
CA GLU A 81 -3.46 9.63 24.09
C GLU A 81 -3.67 8.37 23.23
N LEU A 82 -4.76 8.31 22.46
CA LEU A 82 -5.00 7.22 21.52
C LEU A 82 -3.92 7.13 20.45
N ALA A 83 -3.53 8.28 19.89
CA ALA A 83 -2.48 8.36 18.87
C ALA A 83 -1.11 7.94 19.42
N GLU A 84 -0.76 8.38 20.62
CA GLU A 84 0.48 7.99 21.31
C GLU A 84 0.50 6.48 21.59
N ARG A 85 -0.59 5.93 22.13
CA ARG A 85 -0.72 4.49 22.36
C ARG A 85 -0.51 3.70 21.06
N ASP A 86 -1.14 4.12 19.97
CA ASP A 86 -1.06 3.39 18.70
C ASP A 86 0.32 3.57 18.02
N ARG A 87 1.01 4.70 18.24
CA ARG A 87 2.40 4.91 17.81
C ARG A 87 3.38 3.95 18.47
N HIS A 88 3.15 3.65 19.75
CA HIS A 88 3.97 2.72 20.54
C HIS A 88 3.46 1.28 20.55
N SER A 89 2.43 0.97 19.75
CA SER A 89 1.82 -0.37 19.70
C SER A 89 2.31 -1.19 18.51
N ASP A 90 2.83 -2.38 18.79
CA ASP A 90 3.25 -3.34 17.76
C ASP A 90 2.07 -4.05 17.09
N LYS A 91 0.83 -3.86 17.57
CA LYS A 91 -0.33 -4.65 17.13
C LYS A 91 -0.48 -4.62 15.61
N TRP A 92 -0.44 -3.42 15.03
CA TRP A 92 -0.62 -3.24 13.59
C TRP A 92 0.64 -3.57 12.79
N ALA A 93 1.83 -3.35 13.38
CA ALA A 93 3.09 -3.79 12.78
C ALA A 93 3.14 -5.32 12.62
N LYS A 94 2.79 -6.07 13.68
CA LYS A 94 2.68 -7.54 13.65
C LYS A 94 1.67 -8.00 12.61
N ARG A 95 0.48 -7.39 12.58
CA ARG A 95 -0.55 -7.73 11.60
C ARG A 95 -0.08 -7.50 10.16
N ARG A 96 0.67 -6.42 9.89
CA ARG A 96 1.27 -6.20 8.56
C ARG A 96 2.29 -7.27 8.21
N ARG A 97 3.18 -7.64 9.15
CA ARG A 97 4.18 -8.71 8.93
C ARG A 97 3.50 -10.05 8.65
N GLU A 98 2.44 -10.40 9.39
CA GLU A 98 1.64 -11.60 9.14
C GLU A 98 0.98 -11.59 7.76
N LEU A 99 0.35 -10.48 7.37
CA LEU A 99 -0.28 -10.34 6.06
C LEU A 99 0.75 -10.41 4.92
N GLN A 100 1.92 -9.82 5.12
CA GLN A 100 3.01 -9.87 4.16
C GLN A 100 3.57 -11.28 4.02
N ALA A 101 3.75 -12.00 5.14
CA ALA A 101 4.18 -13.39 5.14
C ALA A 101 3.15 -14.34 4.51
N GLY A 102 1.86 -14.04 4.67
CA GLY A 102 0.76 -14.80 4.07
C GLY A 102 0.47 -14.45 2.60
N SER A 103 1.05 -13.37 2.06
CA SER A 103 0.81 -12.94 0.68
C SER A 103 1.68 -13.73 -0.30
N THR A 104 1.09 -14.72 -0.97
CA THR A 104 1.78 -15.48 -2.04
C THR A 104 1.77 -14.77 -3.38
N LEU A 105 1.01 -13.67 -3.53
CA LEU A 105 0.79 -12.98 -4.82
C LEU A 105 2.11 -12.60 -5.52
N ILE A 106 3.08 -12.08 -4.77
CA ILE A 106 4.39 -11.70 -5.33
C ILE A 106 5.16 -12.95 -5.76
N ALA A 107 5.17 -14.01 -4.94
CA ALA A 107 5.82 -15.27 -5.29
C ALA A 107 5.15 -15.94 -6.51
N ASP A 108 3.82 -15.84 -6.62
CA ASP A 108 3.06 -16.40 -7.74
C ASP A 108 3.31 -15.59 -9.03
N ILE A 109 3.41 -14.27 -8.96
CA ILE A 109 3.81 -13.43 -10.10
C ILE A 109 5.23 -13.76 -10.56
N LEU A 110 6.19 -13.88 -9.63
CA LEU A 110 7.57 -14.23 -9.96
C LEU A 110 7.65 -15.62 -10.62
N ARG A 111 6.92 -16.60 -10.10
CA ARG A 111 6.84 -17.94 -10.71
C ARG A 111 6.23 -17.89 -12.12
N GLN A 112 5.23 -17.04 -12.35
CA GLN A 112 4.65 -16.83 -13.68
C GLN A 112 5.63 -16.14 -14.64
N GLU A 113 6.38 -15.13 -14.18
CA GLU A 113 7.40 -14.47 -14.99
C GLU A 113 8.55 -15.41 -15.36
N GLU A 114 9.04 -16.22 -14.41
CA GLU A 114 10.06 -17.24 -14.69
C GLU A 114 9.58 -18.24 -15.74
N ALA A 115 8.35 -18.76 -15.61
CA ALA A 115 7.76 -19.65 -16.61
C ALA A 115 7.63 -18.97 -18.00
N LEU A 116 7.23 -17.70 -18.04
CA LEU A 116 7.14 -16.95 -19.30
C LEU A 116 8.52 -16.66 -19.91
N LEU A 117 9.52 -16.41 -19.08
CA LEU A 117 10.91 -16.23 -19.52
C LEU A 117 11.47 -17.53 -20.09
N GLU A 118 11.21 -18.68 -19.45
CA GLU A 118 11.59 -19.99 -19.95
C GLU A 118 10.90 -20.33 -21.29
N ILE A 119 9.61 -20.02 -21.41
CA ILE A 119 8.86 -20.14 -22.67
C ILE A 119 9.48 -19.23 -23.75
N ARG A 120 9.84 -17.99 -23.40
CA ARG A 120 10.42 -17.01 -24.33
C ARG A 120 11.84 -17.38 -24.74
N SER A 121 12.68 -17.85 -23.82
CA SER A 121 14.04 -18.33 -24.14
C SER A 121 14.03 -19.56 -25.05
N ASN A 122 12.95 -20.35 -24.98
CA ASN A 122 12.71 -21.48 -25.86
C ASN A 122 12.03 -21.12 -27.20
N ARG A 123 11.72 -19.85 -27.48
CA ARG A 123 11.27 -19.42 -28.82
C ARG A 123 12.46 -19.35 -29.77
N SER A 124 12.52 -20.28 -30.70
CA SER A 124 13.40 -20.25 -31.87
C SER A 124 13.23 -18.96 -32.68
N HIS A 125 14.34 -18.34 -33.08
CA HIS A 125 14.34 -17.27 -34.08
C HIS A 125 14.08 -17.85 -35.47
N PHE A 126 13.15 -17.24 -36.21
CA PHE A 126 12.76 -17.65 -37.56
C PHE A 126 13.34 -16.67 -38.59
N GLY A 127 14.04 -17.20 -39.59
CA GLY A 127 14.37 -16.52 -40.85
C GLY A 127 13.59 -17.13 -42.01
N PRO A 128 13.61 -16.53 -43.22
CA PRO A 128 12.87 -17.04 -44.36
C PRO A 128 13.36 -18.44 -44.75
N GLY A 129 12.54 -19.48 -44.52
CA GLY A 129 12.73 -20.83 -45.07
C GLY A 129 13.10 -21.94 -44.08
N LEU A 130 13.43 -21.68 -42.81
CA LEU A 130 13.76 -22.74 -41.85
C LEU A 130 13.23 -22.45 -40.44
N SER A 131 12.60 -23.47 -39.82
CA SER A 131 12.15 -23.48 -38.43
C SER A 131 12.77 -24.65 -37.68
N ILE A 132 13.70 -24.39 -36.76
CA ILE A 132 14.24 -25.42 -35.87
C ILE A 132 13.88 -25.02 -34.45
N GLN A 133 12.98 -25.79 -33.84
CA GLN A 133 12.67 -25.71 -32.41
C GLN A 133 13.83 -26.38 -31.66
N ARG A 134 14.41 -25.71 -30.64
CA ARG A 134 15.40 -26.35 -29.76
C ARG A 134 14.70 -27.51 -29.02
N ILE A 135 15.32 -28.68 -29.05
CA ILE A 135 14.71 -30.01 -28.90
C ILE A 135 14.21 -30.31 -27.46
N ASP A 136 14.43 -29.42 -26.49
CA ASP A 136 14.20 -29.72 -25.07
C ASP A 136 12.94 -29.10 -24.45
N PHE A 137 11.90 -28.81 -25.24
CA PHE A 137 10.62 -28.40 -24.65
C PHE A 137 9.83 -29.63 -24.20
N PRO A 138 9.46 -29.76 -22.90
CA PRO A 138 8.71 -30.91 -22.43
C PRO A 138 7.36 -30.97 -23.16
N ARG A 139 7.15 -32.07 -23.89
CA ARG A 139 5.94 -32.30 -24.72
C ARG A 139 4.64 -32.16 -23.92
N GLU A 140 4.70 -32.42 -22.62
CA GLU A 140 3.59 -32.28 -21.68
C GLU A 140 3.13 -30.82 -21.51
N ALA A 141 4.05 -29.87 -21.44
CA ALA A 141 3.71 -28.44 -21.30
C ALA A 141 3.04 -27.87 -22.57
N VAL A 142 3.48 -28.32 -23.76
CA VAL A 142 2.83 -27.97 -25.03
C VAL A 142 1.40 -28.53 -25.08
N ARG A 143 1.24 -29.77 -24.62
CA ARG A 143 -0.04 -30.47 -24.64
C ARG A 143 -1.03 -29.84 -23.67
N GLN A 144 -0.61 -29.52 -22.45
CA GLN A 144 -1.43 -28.78 -21.48
C GLN A 144 -1.85 -27.41 -22.00
N HIS A 145 -0.93 -26.63 -22.59
CA HIS A 145 -1.27 -25.33 -23.15
C HIS A 145 -2.27 -25.46 -24.33
N GLN A 146 -2.16 -26.50 -25.16
CA GLN A 146 -3.14 -26.75 -26.22
C GLN A 146 -4.51 -27.16 -25.65
N GLU A 147 -4.54 -28.03 -24.65
CA GLU A 147 -5.76 -28.45 -23.96
C GLU A 147 -6.46 -27.26 -23.29
N GLU A 148 -5.74 -26.40 -22.59
CA GLU A 148 -6.28 -25.17 -22.01
C GLU A 148 -6.85 -24.22 -23.06
N ARG A 149 -6.16 -24.03 -24.20
CA ARG A 149 -6.66 -23.20 -25.32
C ARG A 149 -7.96 -23.76 -25.89
N LEU A 150 -8.05 -25.08 -26.08
CA LEU A 150 -9.25 -25.74 -26.58
C LEU A 150 -10.41 -25.63 -25.60
N THR A 151 -10.12 -25.76 -24.30
CA THR A 151 -11.11 -25.69 -23.23
C THR A 151 -11.66 -24.27 -23.09
N ASN A 152 -10.78 -23.26 -23.13
CA ASN A 152 -11.16 -21.85 -23.13
C ASN A 152 -11.96 -21.45 -24.38
N ALA A 153 -11.59 -21.94 -25.57
CA ALA A 153 -12.36 -21.71 -26.79
C ALA A 153 -13.76 -22.34 -26.73
N ARG A 154 -13.88 -23.54 -26.15
CA ARG A 154 -15.16 -24.23 -25.95
C ARG A 154 -16.06 -23.50 -24.95
N ASN A 155 -15.49 -23.02 -23.85
CA ASN A 155 -16.20 -22.24 -22.84
C ASN A 155 -16.65 -20.87 -23.37
N ARG A 156 -15.82 -20.23 -24.21
CA ARG A 156 -16.16 -18.97 -24.87
C ARG A 156 -17.34 -19.13 -25.84
N ARG A 157 -17.36 -20.21 -26.63
CA ARG A 157 -18.49 -20.54 -27.53
C ARG A 157 -19.80 -20.81 -26.76
N LYS A 158 -19.73 -21.52 -25.63
CA LYS A 158 -20.90 -21.76 -24.77
C LYS A 158 -21.47 -20.47 -24.17
N ARG A 159 -20.62 -19.51 -23.81
CA ARG A 159 -21.06 -18.20 -23.28
C ARG A 159 -21.67 -17.26 -24.33
N THR A 160 -21.41 -17.47 -25.60
CA THR A 160 -21.96 -16.66 -26.70
C THR A 160 -23.24 -17.24 -27.32
N GLN A 161 -23.67 -18.44 -26.91
CA GLN A 161 -24.88 -19.11 -27.43
C GLN A 161 -25.99 -19.30 -26.37
N GLY A 162 -25.81 -18.78 -25.16
CA GLY A 162 -26.86 -18.63 -24.15
C GLY A 162 -27.10 -17.16 -23.89
#